data_AF-A0A9D5C7K4-F1
#
_entry.id   AF-A0A9D5C7K4-F1
#
_cell.length_a   1.000
_cell.length_b   1.000
_cell.length_c   1.000
_cell.angle_alpha   90.00
_cell.angle_beta   90.00
_cell.angle_gamma   90.00
#
_symmetry.space_group_name_H-M   'P 1'
#
loop_
_entity.id
_entity.type
_entity.pdbx_description
1 polymer ?
#
loop_
_entity_poly.entity_id
_entity_poly.type
_entity_poly.pdbx_seq_one_letter_code
_entity_poly.pdbx_strand_id
1 'polypeptide(L)'
;MCNTSPSSPILSKSHLLNFNHHTRIPMHSPEDLHRWPTLSEVVEEIRAIGRISVPTAITGLVLYSRAMISMLFLGYLGELELAGGSLAMGFANITGYSVLSGLALGMEPICGQAFGGRHRKILGLTLQRTVLLLLSSSLPISLLWLTMKRVLLWSRQDEDIAAAAHVFIIYAIPDLFILSFLNPLRIYLRSQGITMPVTYCSLFSIILHVPLNFLLVIHFKMGISGVALAMALTNLNLVFFLLIYLFLRGLQGLMGHSMHGLSPGMVALAQARRTDLRIRVPGVVVVRAHDPALRPPRKP
;
A
#
# COMPACT_ATOMS: atom_id res chain seq x y z
N MET A 1 -64.58 -45.93 -4.10
CA MET A 1 -65.28 -45.65 -2.83
C MET A 1 -64.54 -46.38 -1.71
N CYS A 2 -64.26 -45.64 -0.63
CA CYS A 2 -63.77 -46.04 0.71
C CYS A 2 -62.28 -46.37 0.95
N ASN A 3 -61.66 -45.42 1.68
CA ASN A 3 -60.45 -45.41 2.51
C ASN A 3 -60.40 -46.52 3.58
N THR A 4 -59.18 -46.82 4.09
CA THR A 4 -58.67 -46.44 5.43
C THR A 4 -57.22 -46.89 5.69
N SER A 5 -56.36 -45.96 6.14
CA SER A 5 -55.05 -46.16 6.82
C SER A 5 -55.27 -46.77 8.24
N PRO A 6 -54.27 -47.18 9.09
CA PRO A 6 -53.03 -46.45 9.41
C PRO A 6 -51.78 -47.27 9.89
N SER A 7 -50.70 -46.53 10.22
CA SER A 7 -49.67 -46.81 11.26
C SER A 7 -48.39 -47.58 10.88
N SER A 8 -47.27 -46.85 10.89
CA SER A 8 -45.89 -47.34 11.03
C SER A 8 -45.60 -47.96 12.41
N PRO A 9 -44.50 -48.71 12.57
CA PRO A 9 -43.54 -48.32 13.60
C PRO A 9 -42.06 -48.37 13.18
N ILE A 10 -41.28 -47.61 13.95
CA ILE A 10 -39.84 -47.34 13.92
C ILE A 10 -39.12 -48.33 14.86
N LEU A 11 -37.98 -48.90 14.45
CA LEU A 11 -36.73 -49.24 15.21
C LEU A 11 -35.95 -50.32 14.40
N SER A 12 -34.64 -50.43 14.35
CA SER A 12 -33.55 -49.96 15.22
C SER A 12 -32.20 -50.00 14.48
N LYS A 13 -31.29 -49.16 14.97
CA LYS A 13 -29.86 -48.97 14.64
C LYS A 13 -29.09 -50.30 14.55
N SER A 14 -28.03 -50.44 13.76
CA SER A 14 -26.72 -49.84 14.04
C SER A 14 -25.66 -50.48 13.13
N HIS A 15 -24.53 -49.77 12.97
CA HIS A 15 -23.30 -50.19 12.28
C HIS A 15 -23.37 -50.25 10.76
N LEU A 16 -22.96 -49.17 10.10
CA LEU A 16 -21.73 -49.15 9.30
C LEU A 16 -21.28 -47.70 9.11
N LEU A 17 -20.14 -47.38 9.74
CA LEU A 17 -19.36 -46.17 9.53
C LEU A 17 -19.09 -45.99 8.04
N ASN A 18 -19.53 -44.89 7.44
CA ASN A 18 -19.01 -44.47 6.15
C ASN A 18 -18.41 -43.07 6.25
N PHE A 19 -17.09 -43.08 6.16
CA PHE A 19 -16.15 -41.98 6.29
C PHE A 19 -16.19 -41.19 4.97
N ASN A 20 -17.08 -40.20 4.85
CA ASN A 20 -17.14 -39.33 3.67
C ASN A 20 -17.17 -37.87 4.08
N HIS A 21 -16.02 -37.35 4.51
CA HIS A 21 -15.81 -35.91 4.64
C HIS A 21 -15.39 -35.32 3.29
N HIS A 22 -16.27 -35.39 2.29
CA HIS A 22 -16.20 -34.46 1.17
C HIS A 22 -16.89 -33.17 1.61
N THR A 23 -16.10 -32.14 1.91
CA THR A 23 -16.54 -30.74 1.93
C THR A 23 -17.10 -30.43 0.55
N ARG A 24 -18.42 -30.64 0.37
CA ARG A 24 -19.13 -30.16 -0.81
C ARG A 24 -19.08 -28.63 -0.74
N ILE A 25 -18.33 -28.02 -1.65
CA ILE A 25 -18.60 -26.63 -2.03
C ILE A 25 -20.06 -26.65 -2.51
N PRO A 26 -20.99 -25.88 -1.91
CA PRO A 26 -22.35 -25.83 -2.41
C PRO A 26 -22.26 -25.37 -3.87
N MET A 27 -22.58 -26.27 -4.80
CA MET A 27 -22.77 -25.90 -6.19
C MET A 27 -24.03 -25.05 -6.21
N HIS A 28 -23.87 -23.73 -6.40
CA HIS A 28 -25.00 -22.86 -6.69
C HIS A 28 -25.77 -23.47 -7.86
N SER A 29 -27.08 -23.68 -7.68
CA SER A 29 -27.94 -24.10 -8.77
C SER A 29 -27.86 -23.04 -9.87
N PRO A 30 -27.79 -23.38 -11.17
CA PRO A 30 -27.90 -22.39 -12.24
C PRO A 30 -29.18 -21.54 -12.16
N GLU A 31 -30.20 -21.98 -11.40
CA GLU A 31 -31.40 -21.20 -11.10
C GLU A 31 -31.14 -20.05 -10.09
N ASP A 32 -30.15 -20.16 -9.21
CA ASP A 32 -29.81 -19.12 -8.22
C ASP A 32 -29.25 -17.86 -8.88
N LEU A 33 -28.64 -17.98 -10.06
CA LEU A 33 -28.04 -16.85 -10.80
C LEU A 33 -29.11 -15.92 -11.43
N HIS A 34 -30.33 -16.41 -11.60
CA HIS A 34 -31.45 -15.67 -12.22
C HIS A 34 -32.51 -15.19 -11.22
N ARG A 35 -32.28 -15.41 -9.92
CA ARG A 35 -33.19 -14.96 -8.85
C ARG A 35 -32.94 -13.48 -8.54
N TRP A 36 -34.02 -12.72 -8.32
CA TRP A 36 -33.91 -11.38 -7.75
C TRP A 36 -33.30 -11.44 -6.34
N PRO A 37 -32.39 -10.52 -6.00
CA PRO A 37 -31.75 -10.50 -4.69
C PRO A 37 -32.79 -10.20 -3.61
N THR A 38 -32.65 -10.86 -2.47
CA THR A 38 -33.46 -10.59 -1.28
C THR A 38 -33.04 -9.25 -0.65
N LEU A 39 -33.95 -8.62 0.11
CA LEU A 39 -33.63 -7.35 0.80
C LEU A 39 -32.44 -7.48 1.75
N SER A 40 -32.25 -8.65 2.38
CA SER A 40 -31.08 -8.94 3.21
C SER A 40 -29.78 -8.95 2.41
N GLU A 41 -29.77 -9.62 1.24
CA GLU A 41 -28.60 -9.65 0.34
C GLU A 41 -28.27 -8.23 -0.15
N VAL A 42 -29.28 -7.43 -0.50
CA VAL A 42 -29.09 -6.02 -0.90
C VAL A 42 -28.47 -5.19 0.23
N VAL A 43 -28.96 -5.32 1.46
CA VAL A 43 -28.43 -4.58 2.62
C VAL A 43 -26.99 -5.00 2.94
N GLU A 44 -26.66 -6.29 2.81
CA GLU A 44 -25.30 -6.79 2.99
C GLU A 44 -24.34 -6.23 1.94
N GLU A 45 -24.76 -6.19 0.68
CA GLU A 45 -23.97 -5.60 -0.41
C GLU A 45 -23.78 -4.09 -0.23
N ILE A 46 -24.83 -3.35 0.14
CA ILE A 46 -24.72 -1.92 0.46
C ILE A 46 -23.73 -1.69 1.59
N ARG A 47 -23.77 -2.52 2.64
CA ARG A 47 -22.82 -2.44 3.76
C ARG A 47 -21.40 -2.76 3.31
N ALA A 48 -21.20 -3.75 2.45
CA ALA A 48 -19.90 -4.14 1.93
C ALA A 48 -19.28 -3.02 1.06
N ILE A 49 -20.08 -2.43 0.15
CA ILE A 49 -19.70 -1.27 -0.66
C ILE A 49 -19.37 -0.08 0.24
N GLY A 50 -20.24 0.21 1.22
CA GLY A 50 -20.06 1.30 2.17
C GLY A 50 -18.74 1.22 2.93
N ARG A 51 -18.32 0.02 3.35
CA ARG A 51 -17.05 -0.22 4.06
C ARG A 51 -15.80 0.18 3.27
N ILE A 52 -15.88 0.20 1.93
CA ILE A 52 -14.76 0.57 1.06
C ILE A 52 -14.93 2.01 0.57
N SER A 53 -16.13 2.36 0.09
CA SER A 53 -16.41 3.66 -0.54
C SER A 53 -16.38 4.81 0.45
N VAL A 54 -16.92 4.66 1.67
CA VAL A 54 -16.96 5.75 2.66
C VAL A 54 -15.54 6.19 3.07
N PRO A 55 -14.63 5.29 3.49
CA PRO A 55 -13.26 5.70 3.81
C PRO A 55 -12.50 6.24 2.59
N THR A 56 -12.76 5.71 1.39
CA THR A 56 -12.15 6.20 0.16
C THR A 56 -12.61 7.63 -0.17
N ALA A 57 -13.89 7.93 0.00
CA ALA A 57 -14.44 9.28 -0.17
C ALA A 57 -13.84 10.26 0.84
N ILE A 58 -13.77 9.88 2.12
CA ILE A 58 -13.10 10.68 3.17
C ILE A 58 -11.64 10.94 2.78
N THR A 59 -10.92 9.90 2.32
CA THR A 59 -9.53 10.03 1.87
C THR A 59 -9.41 11.03 0.72
N GLY A 60 -10.31 10.98 -0.26
CA GLY A 60 -10.36 11.94 -1.35
C GLY A 60 -10.55 13.38 -0.86
N LEU A 61 -11.52 13.60 0.03
CA LEU A 61 -11.80 14.93 0.60
C LEU A 61 -10.60 15.47 1.41
N VAL A 62 -9.98 14.62 2.22
CA VAL A 62 -8.78 14.96 2.98
C VAL A 62 -7.64 15.37 2.02
N LEU A 63 -7.41 14.63 0.94
CA LEU A 63 -6.36 14.98 -0.02
C LEU A 63 -6.67 16.26 -0.81
N TYR A 64 -7.95 16.59 -1.05
CA TYR A 64 -8.33 17.88 -1.64
C TYR A 64 -7.97 19.07 -0.74
N SER A 65 -8.09 18.91 0.58
CA SER A 65 -7.72 19.98 1.52
C SER A 65 -6.23 20.39 1.41
N ARG A 66 -5.35 19.50 0.94
CA ARG A 66 -3.93 19.83 0.65
C ARG A 66 -3.81 21.03 -0.28
N ALA A 67 -4.53 20.98 -1.40
CA ALA A 67 -4.47 22.03 -2.42
C ALA A 67 -5.07 23.34 -1.87
N MET A 68 -6.15 23.24 -1.08
CA MET A 68 -6.76 24.40 -0.41
C MET A 68 -5.78 25.08 0.56
N ILE A 69 -5.11 24.30 1.42
CA ILE A 69 -4.10 24.82 2.35
C ILE A 69 -2.95 25.49 1.58
N SER A 70 -2.43 24.83 0.53
CA SER A 70 -1.37 25.40 -0.31
C SER A 70 -1.80 26.72 -0.95
N MET A 71 -3.06 26.83 -1.39
CA MET A 71 -3.61 28.07 -1.95
C MET A 71 -3.67 29.20 -0.92
N LEU A 72 -4.00 28.91 0.34
CA LEU A 72 -3.98 29.90 1.41
C LEU A 72 -2.57 30.46 1.66
N PHE A 73 -1.54 29.61 1.62
CA PHE A 73 -0.15 30.05 1.75
C PHE A 73 0.33 30.86 0.53
N LEU A 74 -0.12 30.53 -0.68
CA LEU A 74 0.16 31.36 -1.85
C LEU A 74 -0.51 32.74 -1.73
N GLY A 75 -1.77 32.78 -1.28
CA GLY A 75 -2.48 34.04 -1.03
C GLY A 75 -1.84 34.88 0.07
N TYR A 76 -1.23 34.24 1.07
CA TYR A 76 -0.44 34.93 2.10
C TYR A 76 0.84 35.57 1.53
N LEU A 77 1.45 34.98 0.50
CA LEU A 77 2.67 35.51 -0.11
C LEU A 77 2.41 36.75 -0.96
N GLY A 78 1.28 36.80 -1.66
CA GLY A 78 0.91 37.94 -2.51
C GLY A 78 0.01 37.55 -3.68
N GLU A 79 -0.52 38.56 -4.37
CA GLU A 79 -1.38 38.36 -5.54
C GLU A 79 -0.62 37.70 -6.70
N LEU A 80 0.65 38.05 -6.88
CA LEU A 80 1.51 37.51 -7.94
C LEU A 80 1.79 36.01 -7.73
N GLU A 81 2.15 35.62 -6.52
CA GLU A 81 2.43 34.23 -6.14
C GLU A 81 1.15 33.39 -6.19
N LEU A 82 0.02 33.95 -5.79
CA LEU A 82 -1.28 33.31 -5.90
C LEU A 82 -1.68 33.08 -7.37
N ALA A 83 -1.54 34.09 -8.22
CA ALA A 83 -1.83 33.96 -9.65
C ALA A 83 -0.89 32.94 -10.33
N GLY A 84 0.42 33.07 -10.13
CA GLY A 84 1.41 32.15 -10.70
C GLY A 84 1.27 30.72 -10.16
N GLY A 85 1.12 30.56 -8.85
CA GLY A 85 1.01 29.25 -8.21
C GLY A 85 -0.30 28.52 -8.54
N SER A 86 -1.43 29.24 -8.62
CA SER A 86 -2.70 28.65 -9.06
C SER A 86 -2.66 28.21 -10.53
N LEU A 87 -2.06 29.03 -11.40
CA LEU A 87 -1.84 28.69 -12.80
C LEU A 87 -0.94 27.45 -12.94
N ALA A 88 0.14 27.39 -12.16
CA ALA A 88 1.03 26.24 -12.11
C ALA A 88 0.35 24.96 -11.59
N MET A 89 -0.44 25.05 -10.53
CA MET A 89 -1.23 23.91 -10.03
C MET A 89 -2.24 23.42 -11.08
N GLY A 90 -2.94 24.33 -11.77
CA GLY A 90 -3.84 23.97 -12.87
C GLY A 90 -3.12 23.26 -14.00
N PHE A 91 -1.99 23.81 -14.45
CA PHE A 91 -1.14 23.20 -15.48
C PHE A 91 -0.64 21.81 -15.06
N ALA A 92 -0.16 21.67 -13.82
CA ALA A 92 0.30 20.40 -13.26
C ALA A 92 -0.82 19.34 -13.21
N ASN A 93 -2.02 19.76 -12.78
CA ASN A 93 -3.19 18.88 -12.73
C ASN A 93 -3.54 18.34 -14.11
N ILE A 94 -3.61 19.19 -15.13
CA ILE A 94 -4.01 18.82 -16.48
C ILE A 94 -2.94 17.96 -17.16
N THR A 95 -1.68 18.40 -17.12
CA THR A 95 -0.61 17.80 -17.94
C THR A 95 0.09 16.62 -17.26
N GLY A 96 0.09 16.56 -15.93
CA GLY A 96 0.84 15.57 -15.17
C GLY A 96 -0.01 14.70 -14.25
N TYR A 97 -0.60 15.31 -13.22
CA TYR A 97 -1.25 14.56 -12.16
C TYR A 97 -2.48 13.77 -12.64
N SER A 98 -3.25 14.30 -13.59
CA SER A 98 -4.38 13.58 -14.20
C SER A 98 -3.91 12.40 -15.05
N VAL A 99 -2.82 12.54 -15.80
CA VAL A 99 -2.23 11.47 -16.60
C VAL A 99 -1.74 10.33 -15.69
N LEU A 100 -0.94 10.66 -14.67
CA LEU A 100 -0.45 9.69 -13.68
C LEU A 100 -1.60 8.97 -12.97
N SER A 101 -2.64 9.72 -12.57
CA SER A 101 -3.80 9.15 -11.89
C SER A 101 -4.62 8.24 -12.83
N GLY A 102 -4.85 8.67 -14.07
CA GLY A 102 -5.57 7.89 -15.09
C GLY A 102 -4.85 6.58 -15.44
N LEU A 103 -3.54 6.62 -15.67
CA LEU A 103 -2.73 5.42 -15.91
C LEU A 103 -2.74 4.49 -14.70
N ALA A 104 -2.70 5.02 -13.48
CA ALA A 104 -2.79 4.21 -12.27
C ALA A 104 -4.15 3.51 -12.16
N LEU A 105 -5.25 4.21 -12.46
CA LEU A 105 -6.62 3.64 -12.38
C LEU A 105 -6.81 2.41 -13.26
N GLY A 106 -6.07 2.30 -14.38
CA GLY A 106 -6.07 1.10 -15.22
C GLY A 106 -5.67 -0.20 -14.50
N MET A 107 -4.95 -0.12 -13.38
CA MET A 107 -4.59 -1.30 -12.59
C MET A 107 -5.72 -1.82 -11.70
N GLU A 108 -6.72 -1.00 -11.40
CA GLU A 108 -7.81 -1.31 -10.46
C GLU A 108 -8.62 -2.56 -10.84
N PRO A 109 -9.12 -2.73 -12.09
CA PRO A 109 -9.81 -3.96 -12.48
C PRO A 109 -8.91 -5.19 -12.38
N ILE A 110 -7.62 -5.07 -12.75
CA ILE A 110 -6.65 -6.17 -12.67
C ILE A 110 -6.43 -6.60 -11.22
N CYS A 111 -6.25 -5.64 -10.31
CA CYS A 111 -6.09 -5.92 -8.88
C CYS A 111 -7.37 -6.50 -8.26
N GLY A 112 -8.54 -5.97 -8.63
CA GLY A 112 -9.84 -6.49 -8.16
C GLY A 112 -10.06 -7.95 -8.57
N GLN A 113 -9.86 -8.28 -9.85
CA GLN A 113 -9.98 -9.65 -10.36
C GLN A 113 -8.93 -10.58 -9.74
N ALA A 114 -7.68 -10.14 -9.68
CA ALA A 114 -6.61 -10.97 -9.12
C ALA A 114 -6.79 -11.20 -7.61
N PHE A 115 -7.37 -10.25 -6.87
CA PHE A 115 -7.68 -10.42 -5.46
C PHE A 115 -8.85 -11.38 -5.26
N GLY A 116 -9.94 -11.23 -6.04
CA GLY A 116 -11.08 -12.15 -6.04
C GLY A 116 -10.68 -13.58 -6.42
N GLY A 117 -9.81 -13.74 -7.42
CA GLY A 117 -9.26 -15.02 -7.85
C GLY A 117 -8.11 -15.56 -6.97
N ARG A 118 -7.79 -14.92 -5.84
CA ARG A 118 -6.70 -15.30 -4.91
C ARG A 118 -5.29 -15.34 -5.53
N HIS A 119 -5.07 -14.66 -6.65
CA HIS A 119 -3.77 -14.57 -7.34
C HIS A 119 -2.87 -13.46 -6.77
N ARG A 120 -2.35 -13.67 -5.55
CA ARG A 120 -1.52 -12.67 -4.84
C ARG A 120 -0.26 -12.24 -5.60
N LYS A 121 0.35 -13.15 -6.38
CA LYS A 121 1.53 -12.84 -7.20
C LYS A 121 1.21 -11.81 -8.29
N ILE A 122 0.03 -11.89 -8.90
CA ILE A 122 -0.40 -10.94 -9.94
C ILE A 122 -0.58 -9.55 -9.32
N LEU A 123 -1.15 -9.45 -8.11
CA LEU A 123 -1.29 -8.17 -7.40
C LEU A 123 0.03 -7.41 -7.26
N GLY A 124 1.08 -8.10 -6.78
CA GLY A 124 2.40 -7.50 -6.60
C GLY A 124 3.08 -7.13 -7.92
N LEU A 125 2.98 -8.00 -8.92
CA LEU A 125 3.55 -7.75 -10.26
C LEU A 125 2.86 -6.57 -10.95
N THR A 126 1.53 -6.48 -10.86
CA THR A 126 0.77 -5.36 -11.40
C THR A 126 1.20 -4.06 -10.73
N LEU A 127 1.32 -4.02 -9.40
CA LEU A 127 1.82 -2.85 -8.68
C LEU A 127 3.19 -2.39 -9.20
N GLN A 128 4.16 -3.31 -9.30
CA GLN A 128 5.51 -2.98 -9.79
C GLN A 128 5.50 -2.45 -11.23
N ARG A 129 4.73 -3.11 -12.12
CA ARG A 129 4.62 -2.70 -13.53
C ARG A 129 3.97 -1.33 -13.68
N THR A 130 2.91 -1.05 -12.90
CA THR A 130 2.27 0.27 -12.89
C THR A 130 3.23 1.33 -12.36
N VAL A 131 3.99 1.07 -11.30
CA VAL A 131 5.01 2.01 -10.82
C VAL A 131 6.04 2.33 -11.91
N LEU A 132 6.57 1.31 -12.60
CA LEU A 132 7.52 1.52 -13.70
C LEU A 132 6.91 2.31 -14.87
N LEU A 133 5.66 2.02 -15.22
CA LEU A 133 4.92 2.76 -16.26
C LEU A 133 4.77 4.24 -15.89
N LEU A 134 4.39 4.54 -14.64
CA LEU A 134 4.22 5.90 -14.16
C LEU A 134 5.55 6.65 -14.08
N LEU A 135 6.62 5.99 -13.61
CA LEU A 135 7.98 6.57 -13.63
C LEU A 135 8.45 6.86 -15.06
N SER A 136 8.18 5.97 -16.01
CA SER A 136 8.49 6.23 -17.42
C SER A 136 7.67 7.40 -17.98
N SER A 137 6.44 7.56 -17.54
CA SER A 137 5.54 8.64 -17.96
C SER A 137 5.91 9.98 -17.30
N SER A 138 6.46 9.97 -16.08
CA SER A 138 6.87 11.19 -15.38
C SER A 138 8.05 11.87 -16.04
N LEU A 139 8.92 11.15 -16.76
CA LEU A 139 10.05 11.71 -17.50
C LEU A 139 9.63 12.73 -18.59
N PRO A 140 8.80 12.38 -19.59
CA PRO A 140 8.36 13.36 -20.59
C PRO A 140 7.50 14.47 -19.99
N ILE A 141 6.70 14.19 -18.95
CA ILE A 141 5.94 15.22 -18.23
C ILE A 141 6.89 16.23 -17.55
N SER A 142 7.97 15.74 -16.92
CA SER A 142 8.98 16.62 -16.31
C SER A 142 9.64 17.51 -17.36
N LEU A 143 10.00 16.96 -18.52
CA LEU A 143 10.56 17.75 -19.64
C LEU A 143 9.57 18.80 -20.14
N LEU A 144 8.28 18.48 -20.24
CA LEU A 144 7.23 19.44 -20.55
C LEU A 144 7.23 20.60 -19.54
N TRP A 145 7.27 20.28 -18.24
CA TRP A 145 7.25 21.28 -17.16
C TRP A 145 8.47 22.21 -17.18
N LEU A 146 9.65 21.73 -17.61
CA LEU A 146 10.83 22.58 -17.82
C LEU A 146 10.59 23.68 -18.87
N THR A 147 9.64 23.48 -19.80
CA THR A 147 9.32 24.45 -20.85
C THR A 147 8.10 25.32 -20.53
N MET A 148 7.54 25.21 -19.32
CA MET A 148 6.29 25.87 -18.93
C MET A 148 6.30 27.39 -19.15
N LYS A 149 7.38 28.11 -18.77
CA LYS A 149 7.44 29.58 -18.96
C LYS A 149 7.20 29.94 -20.43
N ARG A 150 7.82 29.21 -21.37
CA ARG A 150 7.65 29.45 -22.81
C ARG A 150 6.22 29.19 -23.28
N VAL A 151 5.58 28.13 -22.78
CA VAL A 151 4.17 27.80 -23.10
C VAL A 151 3.23 28.91 -22.60
N LEU A 152 3.47 29.45 -21.40
CA LEU A 152 2.67 30.53 -20.84
C LEU A 152 2.86 31.85 -21.60
N LEU A 153 4.11 32.21 -21.92
CA LEU A 153 4.38 33.41 -22.74
C LEU A 153 3.76 33.30 -24.14
N TRP A 154 3.78 32.11 -24.74
CA TRP A 154 3.10 31.87 -26.03
C TRP A 154 1.58 32.04 -25.92
N SER A 155 1.01 31.70 -24.76
CA SER A 155 -0.40 31.95 -24.41
C SER A 155 -0.68 33.41 -24.02
N ARG A 156 0.28 34.32 -24.22
CA ARG A 156 0.19 35.76 -23.87
C ARG A 156 -0.08 36.02 -22.39
N GLN A 157 0.42 35.17 -21.50
CA GLN A 157 0.43 35.47 -20.07
C GLN A 157 1.44 36.56 -19.75
N ASP A 158 1.16 37.30 -18.68
CA ASP A 158 2.09 38.26 -18.10
C ASP A 158 3.43 37.60 -17.73
N GLU A 159 4.55 38.31 -17.91
CA GLU A 159 5.87 37.73 -17.72
C GLU A 159 6.16 37.37 -16.25
N ASP A 160 5.71 38.19 -15.31
CA ASP A 160 5.94 37.96 -13.88
C ASP A 160 5.10 36.77 -13.40
N ILE A 161 3.83 36.68 -13.85
CA ILE A 161 2.97 35.52 -13.55
C ILE A 161 3.58 34.24 -14.14
N ALA A 162 4.07 34.30 -15.39
CA ALA A 162 4.70 33.17 -16.04
C ALA A 162 5.99 32.73 -15.34
N ALA A 163 6.78 33.67 -14.83
CA ALA A 163 7.98 33.39 -14.04
C ALA A 163 7.64 32.73 -12.70
N ALA A 164 6.67 33.28 -11.95
CA ALA A 164 6.21 32.72 -10.68
C ALA A 164 5.66 31.29 -10.86
N ALA A 165 4.81 31.09 -11.87
CA ALA A 165 4.26 29.78 -12.20
C ALA A 165 5.35 28.77 -12.58
N HIS A 166 6.38 29.22 -13.31
CA HIS A 166 7.50 28.37 -13.67
C HIS A 166 8.36 27.97 -12.46
N VAL A 167 8.59 28.88 -11.50
CA VAL A 167 9.26 28.50 -10.25
C VAL A 167 8.46 27.41 -9.55
N PHE A 168 7.15 27.58 -9.38
CA PHE A 168 6.31 26.58 -8.73
C PHE A 168 6.41 25.19 -9.41
N ILE A 169 6.27 25.13 -10.74
CA ILE A 169 6.23 23.85 -11.47
C ILE A 169 7.56 23.09 -11.39
N ILE A 170 8.69 23.79 -11.40
CA ILE A 170 10.02 23.17 -11.29
C ILE A 170 10.18 22.48 -9.93
N TYR A 171 9.77 23.14 -8.86
CA TYR A 171 9.80 22.57 -7.51
C TYR A 171 8.73 21.50 -7.27
N ALA A 172 7.73 21.41 -8.13
CA ALA A 172 6.72 20.34 -8.12
C ALA A 172 7.20 19.04 -8.82
N ILE A 173 8.30 19.06 -9.59
CA ILE A 173 8.82 17.88 -10.31
C ILE A 173 9.01 16.65 -9.41
N PRO A 174 9.59 16.75 -8.19
CA PRO A 174 9.70 15.60 -7.29
C PRO A 174 8.35 14.95 -6.97
N ASP A 175 7.26 15.72 -6.94
CA ASP A 175 5.91 15.20 -6.66
C ASP A 175 5.45 14.20 -7.74
N LEU A 176 5.88 14.36 -9.01
CA LEU A 176 5.57 13.40 -10.09
C LEU A 176 6.12 12.01 -9.78
N PHE A 177 7.36 11.94 -9.31
CA PHE A 177 8.01 10.68 -8.98
C PHE A 177 7.38 10.07 -7.73
N ILE A 178 7.08 10.87 -6.72
CA ILE A 178 6.39 10.42 -5.51
C ILE A 178 5.01 9.85 -5.84
N LEU A 179 4.23 10.55 -6.67
CA LEU A 179 2.91 10.09 -7.13
C LEU A 179 2.98 8.81 -7.94
N SER A 180 4.10 8.56 -8.64
CA SER A 180 4.33 7.32 -9.37
C SER A 180 4.37 6.08 -8.45
N PHE A 181 4.77 6.27 -7.18
CA PHE A 181 4.66 5.22 -6.15
C PHE A 181 3.32 5.27 -5.41
N LEU A 182 2.88 6.48 -5.05
CA LEU A 182 1.73 6.68 -4.17
C LEU A 182 0.41 6.26 -4.83
N ASN A 183 0.16 6.64 -6.09
CA ASN A 183 -1.09 6.33 -6.77
C ASN A 183 -1.32 4.82 -6.88
N PRO A 184 -0.37 4.02 -7.40
CA PRO A 184 -0.53 2.56 -7.47
C PRO A 184 -0.64 1.91 -6.10
N LEU A 185 0.12 2.39 -5.10
CA LEU A 185 0.08 1.85 -3.75
C LEU A 185 -1.29 2.01 -3.09
N ARG A 186 -1.94 3.18 -3.24
CA ARG A 186 -3.31 3.40 -2.74
C ARG A 186 -4.31 2.49 -3.43
N ILE A 187 -4.20 2.30 -4.75
CA ILE A 187 -5.10 1.40 -5.51
C ILE A 187 -4.90 -0.05 -5.09
N TYR A 188 -3.64 -0.48 -4.93
CA TYR A 188 -3.29 -1.80 -4.44
C TYR A 188 -3.88 -2.10 -3.06
N LEU A 189 -3.86 -1.13 -2.14
CA LEU A 189 -4.45 -1.30 -0.82
C LEU A 189 -5.98 -1.34 -0.86
N ARG A 190 -6.62 -0.37 -1.54
CA ARG A 190 -8.09 -0.27 -1.58
C ARG A 190 -8.74 -1.44 -2.33
N SER A 191 -8.12 -1.96 -3.40
CA SER A 191 -8.61 -3.13 -4.15
C SER A 191 -8.63 -4.42 -3.31
N GLN A 192 -7.91 -4.44 -2.19
CA GLN A 192 -7.92 -5.53 -1.21
C GLN A 192 -8.86 -5.25 -0.02
N GLY A 193 -9.63 -4.17 -0.07
CA GLY A 193 -10.48 -3.70 1.03
C GLY A 193 -9.72 -2.99 2.16
N ILE A 194 -8.45 -2.65 1.98
CA ILE A 194 -7.61 -2.00 3.00
C ILE A 194 -7.66 -0.48 2.80
N THR A 195 -8.75 0.14 3.24
CA THR A 195 -9.00 1.58 3.02
C THR A 195 -8.73 2.42 4.26
N MET A 196 -9.12 1.96 5.46
CA MET A 196 -8.96 2.70 6.72
C MET A 196 -7.50 3.13 7.00
N PRO A 197 -6.47 2.28 6.83
CA PRO A 197 -5.08 2.72 7.00
C PRO A 197 -4.68 3.84 6.05
N VAL A 198 -5.16 3.80 4.80
CA VAL A 198 -4.91 4.86 3.81
C VAL A 198 -5.54 6.16 4.27
N THR A 199 -6.76 6.10 4.81
CA THR A 199 -7.47 7.26 5.37
C THR A 199 -6.70 7.88 6.54
N TYR A 200 -6.31 7.07 7.53
CA TYR A 200 -5.56 7.58 8.70
C TYR A 200 -4.20 8.16 8.33
N CYS A 201 -3.44 7.48 7.46
CA CYS A 201 -2.16 8.01 6.97
C CYS A 201 -2.34 9.32 6.20
N SER A 202 -3.40 9.43 5.39
CA SER A 202 -3.70 10.65 4.65
C SER A 202 -4.05 11.79 5.59
N LEU A 203 -4.91 11.55 6.60
CA LEU A 203 -5.27 12.54 7.61
C LEU A 203 -4.03 13.06 8.34
N PHE A 204 -3.16 12.16 8.80
CA PHE A 204 -1.93 12.55 9.49
C PHE A 204 -0.97 13.33 8.56
N SER A 205 -0.86 12.94 7.29
CA SER A 205 -0.04 13.65 6.30
C SER A 205 -0.53 15.09 6.05
N ILE A 206 -1.86 15.30 6.05
CA ILE A 206 -2.46 16.63 5.90
C ILE A 206 -2.28 17.47 7.17
N ILE A 207 -2.41 16.87 8.36
CA ILE A 207 -2.10 17.58 9.61
C ILE A 207 -0.66 18.09 9.61
N LEU A 208 0.28 17.29 9.10
CA LEU A 208 1.68 17.69 8.93
C LEU A 208 1.90 18.68 7.78
N HIS A 209 0.95 18.83 6.84
CA HIS A 209 1.09 19.74 5.71
C HIS A 209 1.10 21.22 6.13
N VAL A 210 0.31 21.59 7.13
CA VAL A 210 0.28 22.97 7.68
C VAL A 210 1.63 23.38 8.28
N PRO A 211 2.24 22.64 9.22
CA PRO A 211 3.56 23.00 9.74
C PRO A 211 4.65 22.91 8.69
N LEU A 212 4.55 22.00 7.70
CA LEU A 212 5.50 21.96 6.59
C LEU A 212 5.45 23.25 5.74
N ASN A 213 4.25 23.74 5.41
CA ASN A 213 4.12 25.02 4.71
C ASN A 213 4.65 26.16 5.58
N PHE A 214 4.29 26.22 6.85
CA PHE A 214 4.81 27.25 7.75
C PHE A 214 6.35 27.25 7.79
N LEU A 215 6.97 26.08 7.92
CA LEU A 215 8.41 25.94 7.97
C LEU A 215 9.08 26.36 6.66
N LEU A 216 8.63 25.83 5.51
CA LEU A 216 9.27 26.08 4.22
C LEU A 216 9.01 27.51 3.72
N VAL A 217 7.77 27.98 3.85
CA VAL A 217 7.34 29.27 3.29
C VAL A 217 7.78 30.42 4.20
N ILE A 218 7.51 30.34 5.50
CA ILE A 218 7.73 31.47 6.43
C ILE A 218 9.11 31.40 7.08
N HIS A 219 9.48 30.26 7.66
CA HIS A 219 10.74 30.16 8.40
C HIS A 219 11.97 30.10 7.49
N PHE A 220 11.96 29.25 6.46
CA PHE A 220 13.03 29.16 5.47
C PHE A 220 12.89 30.18 4.33
N LYS A 221 11.81 30.97 4.31
CA LYS A 221 11.59 32.07 3.35
C LYS A 221 11.71 31.62 1.88
N MET A 222 11.25 30.41 1.57
CA MET A 222 11.33 29.86 0.21
C MET A 222 10.24 30.40 -0.73
N GLY A 223 9.29 31.17 -0.21
CA GLY A 223 8.19 31.74 -1.00
C GLY A 223 7.39 30.67 -1.76
N ILE A 224 7.10 30.94 -3.03
CA ILE A 224 6.29 30.06 -3.89
C ILE A 224 6.90 28.66 -4.06
N SER A 225 8.23 28.54 -4.09
CA SER A 225 8.92 27.25 -4.18
C SER A 225 8.70 26.38 -2.93
N GLY A 226 8.57 27.03 -1.76
CA GLY A 226 8.28 26.37 -0.49
C GLY A 226 6.92 25.70 -0.48
N VAL A 227 5.91 26.32 -1.10
CA VAL A 227 4.56 25.73 -1.22
C VAL A 227 4.61 24.47 -2.09
N ALA A 228 5.26 24.53 -3.25
CA ALA A 228 5.41 23.38 -4.16
C ALA A 228 6.14 22.22 -3.48
N LEU A 229 7.22 22.49 -2.75
CA LEU A 229 7.95 21.47 -1.99
C LEU A 229 7.12 20.91 -0.82
N ALA A 230 6.36 21.74 -0.10
CA ALA A 230 5.49 21.28 0.98
C ALA A 230 4.45 20.28 0.44
N MET A 231 3.91 20.53 -0.75
CA MET A 231 3.01 19.61 -1.45
C MET A 231 3.69 18.26 -1.75
N ALA A 232 4.91 18.28 -2.30
CA ALA A 232 5.68 17.07 -2.59
C ALA A 232 6.02 16.29 -1.31
N LEU A 233 6.52 16.97 -0.28
CA LEU A 233 6.87 16.35 1.00
C LEU A 233 5.66 15.74 1.72
N THR A 234 4.48 16.34 1.60
CA THR A 234 3.26 15.74 2.15
C THR A 234 2.90 14.42 1.48
N ASN A 235 3.02 14.33 0.15
CA ASN A 235 2.82 13.06 -0.55
C ASN A 235 3.92 12.04 -0.21
N LEU A 236 5.15 12.51 -0.04
CA LEU A 236 6.27 11.66 0.37
C LEU A 236 6.04 11.08 1.76
N ASN A 237 5.61 11.89 2.72
CA ASN A 237 5.24 11.45 4.07
C ASN A 237 4.10 10.42 4.03
N LEU A 238 3.10 10.63 3.17
CA LEU A 238 2.03 9.65 2.98
C LEU A 238 2.56 8.31 2.48
N VAL A 239 3.48 8.31 1.50
CA VAL A 239 4.17 7.08 1.06
C VAL A 239 4.89 6.42 2.24
N PHE A 240 5.66 7.18 3.01
CA PHE A 240 6.37 6.66 4.18
C PHE A 240 5.45 6.02 5.21
N PHE A 241 4.34 6.68 5.57
CA PHE A 241 3.38 6.10 6.53
C PHE A 241 2.74 4.81 6.02
N LEU A 242 2.41 4.74 4.72
CA LEU A 242 1.88 3.52 4.11
C LEU A 242 2.90 2.38 4.08
N LEU A 243 4.17 2.69 3.82
CA LEU A 243 5.26 1.69 3.86
C LEU A 243 5.49 1.19 5.28
N ILE A 244 5.47 2.07 6.28
CA ILE A 244 5.55 1.69 7.70
C ILE A 244 4.38 0.77 8.07
N TYR A 245 3.15 1.13 7.69
CA TYR A 245 1.98 0.28 7.92
C TYR A 245 2.15 -1.12 7.31
N LEU A 246 2.61 -1.20 6.06
CA LEU A 246 2.84 -2.47 5.37
C LEU A 246 3.94 -3.30 6.05
N PHE A 247 5.02 -2.66 6.49
CA PHE A 247 6.12 -3.31 7.19
C PHE A 247 5.66 -3.87 8.54
N LEU A 248 4.94 -3.08 9.34
CA LEU A 248 4.40 -3.52 10.64
C LEU A 248 3.42 -4.68 10.50
N ARG A 249 2.54 -4.63 9.49
CA ARG A 249 1.63 -5.74 9.19
C ARG A 249 2.37 -7.01 8.78
N GLY A 250 3.44 -6.88 7.98
CA GLY A 250 4.31 -7.99 7.61
C GLY A 250 4.98 -8.63 8.83
N LEU A 251 5.53 -7.79 9.73
CA LEU A 251 6.12 -8.24 10.99
C LEU A 251 5.12 -8.97 11.89
N GLN A 252 3.89 -8.46 12.02
CA GLN A 252 2.84 -9.13 12.80
C GLN A 252 2.47 -10.49 12.20
N GLY A 253 2.42 -10.62 10.86
CA GLY A 253 2.20 -11.90 10.19
C GLY A 253 3.33 -12.91 10.46
N LEU A 254 4.59 -12.45 10.46
CA LEU A 254 5.75 -13.28 10.79
C LEU A 254 5.77 -13.69 12.28
N MET A 255 5.49 -12.77 13.20
CA MET A 255 5.43 -13.05 14.63
C MET A 255 4.24 -13.94 15.01
N GLY A 256 3.08 -13.78 14.36
CA GLY A 256 1.92 -14.64 14.54
C GLY A 256 2.18 -16.09 14.09
N HIS A 257 2.93 -16.28 13.00
CA HIS A 257 3.37 -17.61 12.60
C HIS A 257 4.44 -18.20 13.54
N SER A 258 5.33 -17.37 14.09
CA SER A 258 6.31 -17.80 15.09
C SER A 258 5.65 -18.22 16.41
N MET A 259 4.53 -17.59 16.81
CA MET A 259 3.83 -17.90 18.07
C MET A 259 2.98 -19.18 18.00
N HIS A 260 2.53 -19.60 16.81
CA HIS A 260 1.88 -20.92 16.62
C HIS A 260 2.88 -22.07 16.32
N GLY A 261 4.16 -21.76 16.10
CA GLY A 261 5.22 -22.73 15.80
C GLY A 261 6.12 -23.11 16.97
N LEU A 262 6.08 -22.39 18.10
CA LEU A 262 6.81 -22.79 19.30
C LEU A 262 5.92 -23.64 20.22
N SER A 263 5.89 -24.94 19.95
CA SER A 263 5.63 -25.92 21.00
C SER A 263 6.61 -25.66 22.17
N PRO A 264 6.17 -25.78 23.44
CA PRO A 264 7.02 -25.64 24.63
C PRO A 264 8.33 -26.46 24.56
N GLY A 265 8.36 -27.53 23.77
CA GLY A 265 9.55 -28.36 23.54
C GLY A 265 10.69 -27.67 22.76
N MET A 266 10.40 -26.69 21.89
CA MET A 266 11.45 -25.97 21.15
C MET A 266 12.10 -24.86 21.98
N VAL A 267 11.36 -24.28 22.93
CA VAL A 267 11.92 -23.40 23.97
C VAL A 267 12.86 -24.20 24.88
N ALA A 268 12.47 -25.43 25.24
CA ALA A 268 13.31 -26.34 26.01
C ALA A 268 14.58 -26.78 25.26
N LEU A 269 14.51 -27.01 23.94
CA LEU A 269 15.68 -27.32 23.12
C LEU A 269 16.62 -26.11 22.93
N ALA A 270 16.08 -24.90 22.84
CA ALA A 270 16.89 -23.67 22.79
C ALA A 270 17.55 -23.35 24.15
N GLN A 271 16.93 -23.72 25.28
CA GLN A 271 17.53 -23.64 26.61
C GLN A 271 18.52 -24.78 26.90
N ALA A 272 18.25 -26.01 26.44
CA ALA A 272 19.16 -27.14 26.57
C ALA A 272 20.48 -26.94 25.79
N ARG A 273 20.40 -26.33 24.60
CA ARG A 273 21.59 -25.96 23.80
C ARG A 273 22.42 -24.83 24.43
N ARG A 274 21.82 -24.04 25.34
CA ARG A 274 22.52 -22.99 26.10
C ARG A 274 23.21 -23.53 27.36
N THR A 275 22.70 -24.61 27.96
CA THR A 275 23.32 -25.27 29.11
C THR A 275 24.45 -26.22 28.71
N ASP A 276 24.37 -26.85 27.53
CA ASP A 276 25.39 -27.80 27.06
C ASP A 276 26.70 -27.10 26.60
N LEU A 277 26.61 -25.82 26.23
CA LEU A 277 27.77 -24.97 25.94
C LEU A 277 28.45 -24.40 27.20
N ARG A 278 27.88 -24.61 28.40
CA ARG A 278 28.42 -24.06 29.66
C ARG A 278 29.19 -25.07 30.52
N ILE A 279 29.27 -26.35 30.12
CA ILE A 279 29.92 -27.42 30.90
C ILE A 279 31.24 -27.91 30.26
N ARG A 280 31.59 -27.48 29.04
CA ARG A 280 32.76 -28.03 28.32
C ARG A 280 33.99 -27.12 28.24
N VAL A 281 34.33 -26.44 29.34
CA VAL A 281 35.67 -25.85 29.51
C VAL A 281 36.12 -25.97 30.98
N PRO A 282 37.05 -26.88 31.26
CA PRO A 282 38.35 -26.50 31.84
C PRO A 282 39.47 -27.16 31.02
N GLY A 283 40.54 -26.50 30.56
CA GLY A 283 41.44 -25.63 31.30
C GLY A 283 42.76 -26.39 31.53
N VAL A 284 43.87 -25.83 31.02
CA VAL A 284 45.30 -26.05 31.40
C VAL A 284 46.18 -26.98 30.51
N VAL A 285 46.90 -26.32 29.58
CA VAL A 285 48.37 -26.26 29.31
C VAL A 285 49.32 -27.38 29.82
N VAL A 286 50.28 -27.82 28.95
CA VAL A 286 51.75 -28.09 29.15
C VAL A 286 52.26 -28.86 27.91
N VAL A 287 53.00 -28.26 26.95
CA VAL A 287 54.48 -28.10 26.78
C VAL A 287 55.30 -29.37 26.42
N ARG A 288 55.99 -29.27 25.24
CA ARG A 288 57.26 -29.87 24.74
C ARG A 288 57.39 -31.34 24.25
N ALA A 289 57.79 -31.40 22.97
CA ALA A 289 59.03 -31.95 22.39
C ALA A 289 59.20 -33.47 22.08
N HIS A 290 59.91 -33.67 20.96
CA HIS A 290 60.70 -34.83 20.50
C HIS A 290 60.04 -35.88 19.57
N ASP A 291 60.34 -35.72 18.28
CA ASP A 291 60.57 -36.79 17.27
C ASP A 291 61.78 -37.65 17.71
N PRO A 292 62.13 -38.86 17.19
CA PRO A 292 61.56 -39.63 16.08
C PRO A 292 61.49 -41.17 16.30
N ALA A 293 61.08 -41.88 15.24
CA ALA A 293 61.64 -43.16 14.77
C ALA A 293 60.79 -44.46 14.83
N LEU A 294 60.95 -45.22 13.72
CA LEU A 294 60.87 -46.68 13.55
C LEU A 294 59.53 -47.34 13.13
N ARG A 295 59.38 -47.47 11.79
CA ARG A 295 59.28 -48.70 10.95
C ARG A 295 58.39 -49.90 11.39
N PRO A 296 58.00 -50.82 10.47
CA PRO A 296 57.36 -50.68 9.15
C PRO A 296 56.25 -51.80 9.00
N PRO A 297 55.87 -52.39 7.84
CA PRO A 297 54.52 -52.91 7.59
C PRO A 297 54.36 -54.43 7.74
N ARG A 298 53.12 -54.93 7.79
CA ARG A 298 52.80 -56.31 7.35
C ARG A 298 51.51 -56.35 6.52
N LYS A 299 51.72 -56.72 5.26
CA LYS A 299 50.80 -57.33 4.28
C LYS A 299 50.65 -58.85 4.58
N PRO A 300 49.83 -59.64 3.86
CA PRO A 300 49.05 -59.35 2.66
C PRO A 300 47.54 -59.19 2.86
#